data_AF-A0A7S8IYS1-F1
#
_entry.id   AF-A0A7S8IYS1-F1
#
_cell.length_a   1.000
_cell.length_b   1.000
_cell.length_c   1.000
_cell.angle_alpha   90.00
_cell.angle_beta   90.00
_cell.angle_gamma   90.00
#
_symmetry.space_group_name_H-M   'P 1'
#
loop_
_entity.id
_entity.type
_entity.pdbx_description
1 polymer ?
#
loop_
_entity_poly.entity_id
_entity_poly.type
_entity_poly.pdbx_seq_one_letter_code
_entity_poly.pdbx_strand_id
1 'polypeptide(L)'
;MGRRIAGLPSELDPENEEAKRFDLLVLNLQLAVLRAEPGFARLRDRVKEIAGLLEEKSAIPMVREQMLLIQDVQSDEWWQDVTVPLLEAMRRRLRGLVQFIDKRQRKPIYTDFEDLMGGETSFTLPGLSVGTDQAKFVSKARAFLRQHLDHVAVAKLRMNKPLTTSDLAELEQLLGMSGAVAPDDIRRSAHEAKGLGLFVRSLVGMDRSAAKDALAVFINGKILTANQLEFVNLIVDHLTEHGVMEPARLYESPFTDIAPYGPDGLFPAGDIDELLQVLDGVRATASEAA
;
A
#
# COMPACT_ATOMS: atom_id res chain seq x y z
N MET A 1 13.64 -3.97 -41.39
CA MET A 1 12.29 -3.57 -40.93
C MET A 1 12.36 -3.26 -39.44
N GLY A 2 12.53 -1.99 -39.07
CA GLY A 2 12.53 -1.55 -37.68
C GLY A 2 11.09 -1.56 -37.14
N ARG A 3 10.86 -2.37 -36.11
CA ARG A 3 9.61 -2.46 -35.34
C ARG A 3 9.31 -1.08 -34.75
N ARG A 4 8.27 -0.38 -35.23
CA ARG A 4 7.75 0.84 -34.58
C ARG A 4 7.01 0.41 -33.31
N ILE A 5 7.72 0.48 -32.18
CA ILE A 5 7.10 0.38 -30.85
C ILE A 5 6.33 1.71 -30.64
N ALA A 6 5.05 1.64 -30.31
CA ALA A 6 4.26 2.85 -30.00
C ALA A 6 4.78 3.47 -28.68
N GLY A 7 4.93 4.79 -28.65
CA GLY A 7 5.39 5.54 -27.48
C GLY A 7 4.46 5.37 -26.27
N LEU A 8 5.00 5.59 -25.08
CA LEU A 8 4.24 5.50 -23.83
C LEU A 8 3.11 6.56 -23.82
N PRO A 9 1.96 6.32 -23.16
CA PRO A 9 0.83 7.27 -23.15
C PRO A 9 1.18 8.67 -22.61
N SER A 10 2.28 8.79 -21.85
CA SER A 10 2.83 10.03 -21.33
C SER A 10 3.71 10.81 -22.32
N GLU A 11 4.07 10.21 -23.45
CA GLU A 11 4.93 10.80 -24.50
C GLU A 11 4.11 11.32 -25.70
N LEU A 12 2.78 11.17 -25.65
CA LEU A 12 1.87 11.71 -26.66
C LEU A 12 1.47 13.14 -26.26
N ASP A 13 1.38 14.03 -27.25
CA ASP A 13 0.86 15.37 -27.02
C ASP A 13 -0.50 15.31 -26.32
N PRO A 14 -0.73 16.15 -25.30
CA PRO A 14 -1.96 16.12 -24.54
C PRO A 14 -3.15 16.37 -25.48
N GLU A 15 -3.91 15.31 -25.77
CA GLU A 15 -5.13 15.42 -26.55
C GLU A 15 -6.09 16.41 -25.89
N ASN A 16 -6.72 17.25 -26.73
CA ASN A 16 -7.65 18.28 -26.33
C ASN A 16 -8.79 17.70 -25.47
N GLU A 17 -9.03 18.30 -24.29
CA GLU A 17 -10.03 17.83 -23.32
C GLU A 17 -11.44 17.76 -23.93
N GLU A 18 -11.81 18.74 -24.75
CA GLU A 18 -13.09 18.79 -25.45
C GLU A 18 -13.28 17.58 -26.38
N ALA A 19 -12.22 17.12 -27.06
CA ALA A 19 -12.26 15.92 -27.88
C ALA A 19 -12.47 14.66 -27.04
N LYS A 20 -11.79 14.54 -25.89
CA LYS A 20 -11.95 13.40 -24.97
C LYS A 20 -13.35 13.31 -24.38
N ARG A 21 -13.94 14.46 -24.00
CA ARG A 21 -15.32 14.51 -23.50
C ARG A 21 -16.32 14.08 -24.58
N PHE A 22 -16.11 14.50 -25.82
CA PHE A 22 -16.93 14.05 -26.94
C PHE A 22 -16.75 12.56 -27.23
N ASP A 23 -15.53 12.04 -27.20
CA ASP A 23 -15.26 10.61 -27.36
C ASP A 23 -15.98 9.79 -26.30
N LEU A 24 -15.89 10.18 -25.02
CA LEU A 24 -16.60 9.50 -23.93
C LEU A 24 -18.12 9.50 -24.15
N LEU A 25 -18.68 10.62 -24.59
CA LEU A 25 -20.11 10.74 -24.89
C LEU A 25 -20.53 9.75 -26.00
N VAL A 26 -19.78 9.67 -27.09
CA VAL A 26 -20.10 8.77 -28.21
C VAL A 26 -19.83 7.30 -27.87
N LEU A 27 -18.79 6.99 -27.08
CA LEU A 27 -18.53 5.63 -26.60
C LEU A 27 -19.66 5.15 -25.68
N ASN A 28 -20.16 6.00 -24.78
CA ASN A 28 -21.33 5.68 -23.95
C ASN A 28 -22.58 5.47 -24.80
N LEU A 29 -22.74 6.24 -25.88
CA LEU A 29 -23.84 6.08 -26.82
C LEU A 29 -23.75 4.76 -27.59
N GLN A 30 -22.56 4.35 -28.03
CA GLN A 30 -22.31 3.03 -28.64
C GLN A 30 -22.63 1.90 -27.66
N LEU A 31 -22.23 2.03 -26.39
CA LEU A 31 -22.57 1.08 -25.35
C LEU A 31 -24.09 1.00 -25.14
N ALA A 32 -24.78 2.13 -25.14
CA ALA A 32 -26.23 2.17 -24.99
C ALA A 32 -26.95 1.45 -26.13
N VAL A 33 -26.45 1.53 -27.37
CA VAL A 33 -26.97 0.77 -28.52
C VAL A 33 -26.73 -0.74 -28.36
N LEU A 34 -25.52 -1.14 -27.93
CA LEU A 34 -25.17 -2.56 -27.77
C LEU A 34 -25.90 -3.25 -26.62
N ARG A 35 -26.16 -2.51 -25.54
CA ARG A 35 -26.73 -3.04 -24.29
C ARG A 35 -28.21 -2.70 -24.11
N ALA A 36 -28.82 -1.99 -25.07
CA ALA A 36 -30.19 -1.48 -24.98
C ALA A 36 -30.45 -0.68 -23.69
N GLU A 37 -29.51 0.19 -23.31
CA GLU A 37 -29.62 0.98 -22.07
C GLU A 37 -30.61 2.15 -22.23
N PRO A 38 -31.37 2.51 -21.18
CA PRO A 38 -32.39 3.56 -21.23
C PRO A 38 -31.80 4.98 -21.44
N GLY A 39 -30.47 5.13 -21.36
CA GLY A 39 -29.77 6.42 -21.50
C GLY A 39 -29.59 6.92 -22.93
N PHE A 40 -29.97 6.13 -23.95
CA PHE A 40 -29.72 6.43 -25.36
C PHE A 40 -30.30 7.79 -25.80
N ALA A 41 -31.57 8.08 -25.48
CA ALA A 41 -32.23 9.31 -25.91
C ALA A 41 -31.51 10.57 -25.37
N ARG A 42 -31.13 10.55 -24.09
CA ARG A 42 -30.39 11.67 -23.47
C ARG A 42 -29.02 11.89 -24.11
N LEU A 43 -28.29 10.80 -24.39
CA LEU A 43 -26.97 10.87 -25.03
C LEU A 43 -27.07 11.36 -26.47
N ARG A 44 -28.06 10.87 -27.22
CA ARG A 44 -28.41 11.34 -28.57
C ARG A 44 -28.67 12.83 -28.59
N ASP A 45 -29.55 13.32 -27.73
CA ASP A 45 -29.95 14.73 -27.71
C ASP A 45 -28.75 15.64 -27.39
N ARG A 46 -27.82 15.16 -26.55
CA ARG A 46 -26.57 15.86 -26.27
C ARG A 46 -25.60 15.87 -27.47
N VAL A 47 -25.56 14.81 -28.29
CA VAL A 47 -24.82 14.83 -29.57
C VAL A 47 -25.45 15.84 -30.53
N LYS A 48 -26.77 15.88 -30.65
CA LYS A 48 -27.48 16.85 -31.50
C LYS A 48 -27.19 18.29 -31.11
N GLU A 49 -27.17 18.59 -29.82
CA GLU A 49 -26.81 19.91 -29.31
C GLU A 49 -25.39 20.31 -29.72
N ILE A 50 -24.42 19.39 -29.59
CA ILE A 50 -23.04 19.62 -30.03
C ILE A 50 -22.97 19.83 -31.55
N ALA A 51 -23.73 19.06 -32.33
CA ALA A 51 -23.82 19.23 -33.77
C ALA A 51 -24.39 20.61 -34.15
N GLY A 52 -25.44 21.08 -33.49
CA GLY A 52 -25.99 22.43 -33.71
C GLY A 52 -24.98 23.53 -33.39
N LEU A 53 -24.23 23.39 -32.29
CA LEU A 53 -23.15 24.33 -31.96
C LEU A 53 -22.00 24.31 -32.99
N LEU A 54 -21.73 23.17 -33.62
CA LEU A 54 -20.77 23.07 -34.72
C LEU A 54 -21.32 23.71 -36.00
N GLU A 55 -22.61 23.59 -36.30
CA GLU A 55 -23.24 24.23 -37.46
C GLU A 55 -23.07 25.76 -37.43
N GLU A 56 -23.19 26.38 -36.25
CA GLU A 56 -22.92 27.82 -36.04
C GLU A 56 -21.48 28.22 -36.44
N LYS A 57 -20.55 27.27 -36.51
CA LYS A 57 -19.13 27.47 -36.90
C LYS A 57 -18.87 27.22 -38.38
N SER A 58 -19.89 27.31 -39.25
CA SER A 58 -19.80 27.18 -40.72
C SER A 58 -18.79 28.10 -41.42
N ALA A 59 -18.33 29.17 -40.74
CA ALA A 59 -17.25 30.03 -41.21
C ALA A 59 -15.89 29.30 -41.27
N ILE A 60 -15.69 28.26 -40.46
CA ILE A 60 -14.46 27.47 -40.39
C ILE A 60 -14.46 26.43 -41.54
N PRO A 61 -13.44 26.40 -42.42
CA PRO A 61 -13.40 25.49 -43.56
C PRO A 61 -13.57 24.00 -43.19
N MET A 62 -12.87 23.55 -42.13
CA MET A 62 -12.94 22.16 -41.66
C MET A 62 -14.33 21.74 -41.16
N VAL A 63 -15.10 22.68 -40.62
CA VAL A 63 -16.49 22.45 -40.19
C VAL A 63 -17.41 22.41 -41.40
N ARG A 64 -17.21 23.31 -42.36
CA ARG A 64 -17.99 23.36 -43.62
C ARG A 64 -17.85 22.06 -44.42
N GLU A 65 -16.66 21.47 -44.45
CA GLU A 65 -16.42 20.17 -45.10
C GLU A 65 -17.26 19.03 -44.51
N GLN A 66 -17.64 19.13 -43.23
CA GLN A 66 -18.45 18.14 -42.52
C GLN A 66 -19.92 18.56 -42.36
N MET A 67 -20.36 19.63 -43.03
CA MET A 67 -21.69 20.24 -42.82
C MET A 67 -22.84 19.25 -43.08
N LEU A 68 -22.75 18.44 -44.14
CA LEU A 68 -23.75 17.42 -44.43
C LEU A 68 -23.92 16.44 -43.26
N LEU A 69 -22.81 15.95 -42.71
CA LEU A 69 -22.84 15.04 -41.56
C LEU A 69 -23.41 15.74 -40.31
N ILE A 70 -23.05 17.01 -40.09
CA ILE A 70 -23.55 17.80 -38.95
C ILE A 70 -25.07 17.97 -39.04
N GLN A 71 -25.62 18.19 -40.23
CA GLN A 71 -27.06 18.32 -40.45
C GLN A 71 -27.78 16.97 -40.35
N ASP A 72 -27.20 15.91 -40.92
CA ASP A 72 -27.74 14.55 -40.82
C ASP A 72 -27.87 14.13 -39.34
N VAL A 73 -26.82 14.33 -38.54
CA VAL A 73 -26.82 13.98 -37.11
C VAL A 73 -27.88 14.76 -36.32
N GLN A 74 -28.30 15.94 -36.77
CA GLN A 74 -29.38 16.69 -36.12
C GLN A 74 -30.78 16.15 -36.48
N SER A 75 -30.94 15.56 -37.67
CA SER A 75 -32.20 14.94 -38.11
C SER A 75 -32.52 13.70 -37.27
N ASP A 76 -33.80 13.49 -36.93
CA ASP A 76 -34.26 12.26 -36.27
C ASP A 76 -34.09 11.01 -37.15
N GLU A 77 -34.13 11.17 -38.47
CA GLU A 77 -34.03 10.07 -39.44
C GLU A 77 -32.67 9.37 -39.36
N TRP A 78 -31.58 10.11 -39.15
CA TRP A 78 -30.23 9.54 -39.05
C TRP A 78 -30.07 8.60 -37.84
N TRP A 79 -30.89 8.79 -36.81
CA TRP A 79 -30.87 7.98 -35.59
C TRP A 79 -31.74 6.73 -35.67
N GLN A 80 -32.56 6.58 -36.72
CA GLN A 80 -33.30 5.36 -36.96
C GLN A 80 -32.33 4.24 -37.35
N ASP A 81 -32.42 3.10 -36.66
CA ASP A 81 -31.56 1.93 -36.86
C ASP A 81 -30.04 2.22 -36.81
N VAL A 82 -29.65 3.18 -35.97
CA VAL A 82 -28.24 3.57 -35.83
C VAL A 82 -27.37 2.40 -35.36
N THR A 83 -26.24 2.18 -36.03
CA THR A 83 -25.31 1.10 -35.71
C THR A 83 -24.01 1.63 -35.08
N VAL A 84 -23.31 0.78 -34.32
CA VAL A 84 -22.02 1.14 -33.71
C VAL A 84 -20.98 1.64 -34.74
N PRO A 85 -20.82 1.01 -35.92
CA PRO A 85 -19.90 1.52 -36.94
C PRO A 85 -20.27 2.93 -37.44
N LEU A 86 -21.58 3.23 -37.55
CA LEU A 86 -22.06 4.56 -37.95
C LEU A 86 -21.71 5.63 -36.90
N LEU A 87 -21.90 5.30 -35.61
CA LEU A 87 -21.50 6.17 -34.50
C LEU A 87 -19.98 6.38 -34.43
N GLU A 88 -19.19 5.34 -34.69
CA GLU A 88 -17.73 5.43 -34.71
C GLU A 88 -17.22 6.31 -35.86
N ALA A 89 -17.83 6.20 -37.05
CA ALA A 89 -17.52 7.07 -38.17
C ALA A 89 -17.83 8.55 -37.85
N MET A 90 -18.99 8.81 -37.23
CA MET A 90 -19.36 10.14 -36.74
C MET A 90 -18.33 10.66 -35.72
N ARG A 91 -17.97 9.85 -34.71
CA ARG A 91 -17.00 10.23 -33.66
C ARG A 91 -15.69 10.71 -34.27
N ARG A 92 -15.11 9.91 -35.18
CA ARG A 92 -13.82 10.21 -35.82
C ARG A 92 -13.85 11.51 -36.62
N ARG A 93 -14.95 11.79 -37.32
CA ARG A 93 -15.10 12.98 -38.18
C ARG A 93 -15.38 14.24 -37.38
N LEU A 94 -16.12 14.14 -36.28
CA LEU A 94 -16.54 15.31 -35.49
C LEU A 94 -15.58 15.62 -34.32
N ARG A 95 -14.83 14.66 -33.76
CA ARG A 95 -14.00 14.88 -32.55
C ARG A 95 -13.02 16.04 -32.69
N GLY A 96 -12.41 16.20 -33.86
CA GLY A 96 -11.45 17.27 -34.14
C GLY A 96 -12.10 18.65 -34.32
N LEU A 97 -13.42 18.71 -34.50
CA LEU A 97 -14.16 19.95 -34.72
C LEU A 97 -14.72 20.53 -33.41
N VAL A 98 -14.98 19.68 -32.40
CA VAL A 98 -15.57 20.09 -31.11
C VAL A 98 -14.75 21.18 -30.40
N GLN A 99 -13.44 21.24 -30.63
CA GLN A 99 -12.57 22.28 -30.08
C GLN A 99 -12.91 23.71 -30.55
N PHE A 100 -13.64 23.85 -31.66
CA PHE A 100 -14.02 25.16 -32.22
C PHE A 100 -15.29 25.74 -31.60
N ILE A 101 -15.96 25.01 -30.71
CA ILE A 101 -17.15 25.49 -30.01
C ILE A 101 -16.71 26.52 -28.96
N ASP A 102 -17.32 27.71 -28.99
CA ASP A 102 -16.95 28.81 -28.09
C ASP A 102 -17.19 28.44 -26.63
N LYS A 103 -16.15 28.60 -25.80
CA LYS A 103 -16.20 28.32 -24.36
C LYS A 103 -17.15 29.26 -23.57
N ARG A 104 -17.75 30.27 -24.23
CA ARG A 104 -18.53 31.36 -23.62
C ARG A 104 -19.98 31.01 -23.25
N GLN A 105 -20.55 29.89 -23.70
CA GLN A 105 -21.87 29.42 -23.24
C GLN A 105 -21.82 28.56 -21.96
N ARG A 106 -20.76 28.69 -21.14
CA ARG A 106 -20.75 28.06 -19.82
C ARG A 106 -21.50 28.99 -18.86
N LYS A 107 -22.73 28.62 -18.45
CA LYS A 107 -23.27 29.12 -17.18
C LYS A 107 -22.18 28.85 -16.12
N PRO A 108 -21.70 29.86 -15.38
CA PRO A 108 -20.76 29.61 -14.31
C PRO A 108 -21.45 28.67 -13.32
N ILE A 109 -21.01 27.41 -13.29
CA ILE A 109 -21.39 26.50 -12.22
C ILE A 109 -20.51 26.94 -11.06
N TYR A 110 -21.06 27.77 -10.18
CA TYR A 110 -20.55 27.88 -8.84
C TYR A 110 -20.84 26.53 -8.17
N THR A 111 -19.86 25.64 -8.17
CA THR A 111 -19.83 24.54 -7.22
C THR A 111 -19.46 25.14 -5.88
N ASP A 112 -20.49 25.60 -5.17
CA ASP A 112 -20.42 25.71 -3.72
C ASP A 112 -20.60 24.29 -3.18
N PHE A 113 -19.48 23.58 -3.05
CA PHE A 113 -19.45 22.35 -2.27
C PHE A 113 -19.34 22.79 -0.81
N GLU A 114 -20.47 23.00 -0.13
CA GLU A 114 -20.47 22.85 1.31
C GLU A 114 -20.14 21.38 1.59
N ASP A 115 -18.97 21.12 2.14
CA ASP A 115 -18.57 19.80 2.61
C ASP A 115 -19.57 19.34 3.68
N LEU A 116 -20.53 18.53 3.26
CA LEU A 116 -21.27 17.68 4.19
C LEU A 116 -20.35 16.52 4.52
N MET A 117 -19.70 16.57 5.69
CA MET A 117 -19.04 15.41 6.28
C MET A 117 -20.09 14.33 6.55
N GLY A 118 -20.38 13.51 5.54
CA GLY A 118 -21.08 12.24 5.70
C GLY A 118 -20.18 11.24 6.44
N GLY A 119 -20.80 10.26 7.11
CA GLY A 119 -20.08 9.23 7.85
C GLY A 119 -19.03 8.54 6.98
N GLU A 120 -17.81 8.46 7.52
CA GLU A 120 -16.65 7.85 6.87
C GLU A 120 -16.99 6.42 6.42
N THR A 121 -16.91 6.16 5.11
CA THR A 121 -16.96 4.80 4.58
C THR A 121 -15.56 4.48 4.07
N SER A 122 -14.82 3.67 4.82
CA SER A 122 -13.48 3.25 4.43
C SER A 122 -13.58 2.26 3.27
N PHE A 123 -12.86 2.55 2.18
CA PHE A 123 -12.67 1.62 1.06
C PHE A 123 -11.19 1.22 1.00
N THR A 124 -10.90 -0.05 1.22
CA THR A 124 -9.55 -0.59 1.05
C THR A 124 -9.29 -0.86 -0.43
N LEU A 125 -8.40 -0.09 -1.05
CA LEU A 125 -7.99 -0.28 -2.44
C LEU A 125 -7.06 -1.51 -2.58
N PRO A 126 -7.37 -2.51 -3.41
CA PRO A 126 -6.47 -3.63 -3.65
C PRO A 126 -5.26 -3.18 -4.49
N GLY A 127 -4.04 -3.40 -3.97
CA GLY A 127 -2.78 -3.17 -4.71
C GLY A 127 -2.04 -1.87 -4.37
N LEU A 128 -2.60 -0.98 -3.55
CA LEU A 128 -1.89 0.11 -2.91
C LEU A 128 -1.57 -0.29 -1.47
N SER A 129 -0.54 -1.10 -1.28
CA SER A 129 -0.04 -1.44 0.05
C SER A 129 0.41 -0.16 0.79
N VAL A 130 -0.38 0.29 1.76
CA VAL A 130 -0.09 0.36 3.22
C VAL A 130 1.39 0.54 3.65
N GLY A 131 2.27 1.11 2.84
CA GLY A 131 3.67 1.37 3.23
C GLY A 131 3.78 2.49 4.26
N THR A 132 2.90 3.49 4.16
CA THR A 132 2.87 4.64 5.06
C THR A 132 2.18 4.35 6.39
N ASP A 133 1.32 3.32 6.44
CA ASP A 133 0.56 2.99 7.67
C ASP A 133 1.33 2.01 8.56
N GLN A 134 2.03 1.01 8.00
CA GLN A 134 2.74 0.02 8.81
C GLN A 134 3.83 0.63 9.69
N ALA A 135 4.64 1.55 9.14
CA ALA A 135 5.67 2.24 9.93
C ALA A 135 5.06 3.10 11.05
N LYS A 136 3.92 3.76 10.78
CA LYS A 136 3.18 4.54 11.79
C LYS A 136 2.58 3.63 12.85
N PHE A 137 2.01 2.49 12.44
CA PHE A 137 1.49 1.45 13.33
C PHE A 137 2.59 0.95 14.27
N VAL A 138 3.74 0.51 13.73
CA VAL A 138 4.88 0.03 14.52
C VAL A 138 5.37 1.11 15.50
N SER A 139 5.47 2.37 15.05
CA SER A 139 5.87 3.48 15.90
C SER A 139 4.87 3.74 17.03
N LYS A 140 3.55 3.72 16.75
CA LYS A 140 2.49 3.92 17.75
C LYS A 140 2.44 2.76 18.74
N ALA A 141 2.49 1.51 18.26
CA ALA A 141 2.50 0.32 19.09
C ALA A 141 3.72 0.33 20.03
N ARG A 142 4.91 0.68 19.54
CA ARG A 142 6.11 0.84 20.36
C ARG A 142 5.94 1.94 21.42
N ALA A 143 5.40 3.10 21.05
CA ALA A 143 5.18 4.21 21.98
C ALA A 143 4.18 3.83 23.10
N PHE A 144 3.10 3.15 22.72
CA PHE A 144 2.08 2.67 23.65
C PHE A 144 2.65 1.61 24.61
N LEU A 145 3.33 0.58 24.09
CA LEU A 145 3.92 -0.46 24.93
C LEU A 145 4.97 0.08 25.90
N ARG A 146 5.72 1.13 25.52
CA ARG A 146 6.65 1.83 26.44
C ARG A 146 5.97 2.53 27.61
N GLN A 147 4.70 2.90 27.49
CA GLN A 147 3.90 3.47 28.58
C GLN A 147 3.32 2.37 29.49
N HIS A 148 3.29 1.12 29.02
CA HIS A 148 2.69 -0.03 29.70
C HIS A 148 3.71 -1.14 30.00
N LEU A 149 4.97 -0.77 30.28
CA LEU A 149 6.04 -1.72 30.59
C LEU A 149 5.79 -2.50 31.89
N ASP A 150 4.99 -1.94 32.81
CA ASP A 150 4.62 -2.56 34.08
C ASP A 150 3.52 -3.63 33.93
N HIS A 151 2.92 -3.75 32.74
CA HIS A 151 1.93 -4.79 32.48
C HIS A 151 2.57 -6.17 32.57
N VAL A 152 1.93 -7.12 33.27
CA VAL A 152 2.50 -8.43 33.62
C VAL A 152 3.02 -9.18 32.40
N ALA A 153 2.23 -9.26 31.33
CA ALA A 153 2.63 -9.93 30.08
C ALA A 153 3.83 -9.24 29.37
N VAL A 154 3.90 -7.91 29.37
CA VAL A 154 5.02 -7.14 28.79
C VAL A 154 6.28 -7.30 29.63
N ALA A 155 6.14 -7.27 30.96
CA ALA A 155 7.24 -7.49 31.89
C ALA A 155 7.81 -8.92 31.77
N LYS A 156 6.95 -9.93 31.57
CA LYS A 156 7.38 -11.32 31.30
C LYS A 156 8.23 -11.40 30.03
N LEU A 157 7.80 -10.77 28.94
CA LEU A 157 8.57 -10.72 27.69
C LEU A 157 9.94 -10.06 27.88
N ARG A 158 10.00 -8.94 28.60
CA ARG A 158 11.27 -8.25 28.88
C ARG A 158 12.20 -9.07 29.77
N MET A 159 11.64 -9.81 30.73
CA MET A 159 12.41 -10.63 31.66
C MET A 159 12.71 -12.04 31.12
N ASN A 160 12.52 -12.28 29.82
CA ASN A 160 12.74 -13.56 29.16
C ASN A 160 12.00 -14.74 29.84
N LYS A 161 10.79 -14.50 30.34
CA LYS A 161 9.95 -15.53 30.97
C LYS A 161 8.97 -16.12 29.96
N PRO A 162 8.68 -17.45 30.01
CA PRO A 162 7.69 -18.07 29.14
C PRO A 162 6.32 -17.41 29.25
N LEU A 163 5.66 -17.23 28.11
CA LEU A 163 4.29 -16.74 28.05
C LEU A 163 3.27 -17.88 28.13
N THR A 164 2.16 -17.61 28.81
CA THR A 164 0.97 -18.46 28.79
C THR A 164 -0.03 -17.98 27.74
N THR A 165 -1.00 -18.82 27.38
CA THR A 165 -2.10 -18.44 26.47
C THR A 165 -2.92 -17.27 27.00
N SER A 166 -3.08 -17.17 28.33
CA SER A 166 -3.71 -16.01 28.98
C SER A 166 -2.90 -14.73 28.78
N ASP A 167 -1.56 -14.81 28.89
CA ASP A 167 -0.70 -13.64 28.67
C ASP A 167 -0.79 -13.14 27.22
N LEU A 168 -0.92 -14.04 26.25
CA LEU A 168 -1.10 -13.67 24.83
C LEU A 168 -2.43 -12.97 24.59
N ALA A 169 -3.52 -13.47 25.18
CA ALA A 169 -4.82 -12.82 25.10
C ALA A 169 -4.79 -11.42 25.75
N GLU A 170 -4.12 -11.27 26.89
CA GLU A 170 -3.93 -9.97 27.54
C GLU A 170 -3.13 -9.00 26.67
N LEU A 171 -2.06 -9.46 25.99
CA LEU A 171 -1.29 -8.62 25.07
C LEU A 171 -2.12 -8.15 23.88
N GLU A 172 -2.99 -9.01 23.34
CA GLU A 172 -3.90 -8.64 22.25
C GLU A 172 -4.91 -7.58 22.71
N GLN A 173 -5.51 -7.76 23.91
CA GLN A 173 -6.42 -6.78 24.50
C GLN A 173 -5.70 -5.45 24.77
N LEU A 174 -4.51 -5.49 25.35
CA LEU A 174 -3.70 -4.31 25.67
C LEU A 174 -3.41 -3.50 24.41
N LEU A 175 -2.96 -4.14 23.33
CA LEU A 175 -2.71 -3.46 22.04
C LEU A 175 -4.00 -2.89 21.44
N GLY A 176 -5.13 -3.60 21.57
CA GLY A 176 -6.44 -3.13 21.12
C GLY A 176 -6.94 -1.89 21.88
N MET A 177 -6.66 -1.78 23.18
CA MET A 177 -7.03 -0.63 24.01
C MET A 177 -6.35 0.68 23.60
N SER A 178 -5.25 0.62 22.85
CA SER A 178 -4.58 1.82 22.35
C SER A 178 -5.45 2.66 21.42
N GLY A 179 -6.52 2.07 20.83
CA GLY A 179 -7.46 2.73 19.91
C GLY A 179 -6.84 3.23 18.59
N ALA A 180 -5.52 3.23 18.50
CA ALA A 180 -4.72 3.73 17.40
C ALA A 180 -4.12 2.60 16.54
N VAL A 181 -4.51 1.36 16.84
CA VAL A 181 -4.04 0.11 16.24
C VAL A 181 -5.26 -0.68 15.78
N ALA A 182 -5.37 -0.95 14.48
CA ALA A 182 -6.42 -1.83 13.97
C ALA A 182 -6.12 -3.30 14.35
N PRO A 183 -7.12 -4.09 14.77
CA PRO A 183 -6.94 -5.52 15.07
C PRO A 183 -6.30 -6.31 13.93
N ASP A 184 -6.61 -5.95 12.68
CA ASP A 184 -6.04 -6.61 11.50
C ASP A 184 -4.54 -6.31 11.31
N ASP A 185 -4.07 -5.13 11.69
CA ASP A 185 -2.65 -4.78 11.64
C ASP A 185 -1.85 -5.55 12.71
N ILE A 186 -2.46 -5.80 13.88
CA ILE A 186 -1.86 -6.66 14.92
C ILE A 186 -1.72 -8.08 14.38
N ARG A 187 -2.78 -8.65 13.81
CA ARG A 187 -2.77 -10.03 13.27
C ARG A 187 -1.76 -10.19 12.14
N ARG A 188 -1.71 -9.23 11.21
CA ARG A 188 -0.73 -9.24 10.11
C ARG A 188 0.70 -9.21 10.66
N SER A 189 0.98 -8.30 11.59
CA SER A 189 2.32 -8.14 12.15
C SER A 189 2.74 -9.31 13.05
N ALA A 190 1.80 -9.90 13.79
CA ALA A 190 2.02 -11.12 14.53
C ALA A 190 2.34 -12.29 13.61
N HIS A 191 1.64 -12.43 12.47
CA HIS A 191 1.93 -13.46 11.48
C HIS A 191 3.32 -13.28 10.85
N GLU A 192 3.69 -12.05 10.45
CA GLU A 192 5.02 -11.72 9.91
C GLU A 192 6.15 -12.01 10.92
N ALA A 193 5.93 -11.69 12.20
CA ALA A 193 6.88 -11.94 13.28
C ALA A 193 6.88 -13.40 13.79
N LYS A 194 6.06 -14.29 13.21
CA LYS A 194 5.88 -15.69 13.64
C LYS A 194 5.35 -15.83 15.08
N GLY A 195 4.55 -14.88 15.54
CA GLY A 195 3.88 -14.90 16.83
C GLY A 195 3.70 -13.51 17.45
N LEU A 196 2.64 -13.33 18.23
CA LEU A 196 2.34 -12.06 18.90
C LEU A 196 3.42 -11.70 19.94
N GLY A 197 3.89 -12.69 20.72
CA GLY A 197 4.93 -12.46 21.72
C GLY A 197 6.26 -12.01 21.12
N LEU A 198 6.68 -12.61 20.00
CA LEU A 198 7.86 -12.20 19.24
C LEU A 198 7.71 -10.78 18.67
N PHE A 199 6.53 -10.46 18.12
CA PHE A 199 6.22 -9.11 17.65
C PHE A 199 6.35 -8.09 18.78
N VAL A 200 5.66 -8.30 19.90
CA VAL A 200 5.70 -7.37 21.04
C VAL A 200 7.12 -7.22 21.58
N ARG A 201 7.86 -8.32 21.74
CA ARG A 201 9.25 -8.28 22.21
C ARG A 201 10.17 -7.52 21.24
N SER A 202 9.92 -7.60 19.94
CA SER A 202 10.66 -6.81 18.94
C SER A 202 10.46 -5.28 19.06
N LEU A 203 9.37 -4.86 19.70
CA LEU A 203 9.05 -3.46 19.91
C LEU A 203 9.60 -2.90 21.23
N VAL A 204 9.56 -3.70 22.30
CA VAL A 204 9.94 -3.28 23.67
C VAL A 204 11.38 -3.62 24.04
N GLY A 205 12.01 -4.56 23.35
CA GLY A 205 13.33 -5.06 23.70
C GLY A 205 13.31 -6.03 24.89
N MET A 206 14.49 -6.44 25.34
CA MET A 206 14.67 -7.29 26.52
C MET A 206 15.32 -6.51 27.65
N ASP A 207 15.14 -6.93 28.90
CA ASP A 207 15.89 -6.36 30.00
C ASP A 207 17.37 -6.79 29.92
N ARG A 208 18.29 -5.86 30.14
CA ARG A 208 19.73 -6.13 30.04
C ARG A 208 20.19 -7.20 31.02
N SER A 209 19.60 -7.26 32.22
CA SER A 209 19.92 -8.31 33.21
C SER A 209 19.44 -9.67 32.71
N ALA A 210 18.20 -9.77 32.22
CA ALA A 210 17.66 -10.99 31.66
C ALA A 210 18.44 -11.49 30.43
N ALA A 211 18.93 -10.57 29.58
CA ALA A 211 19.79 -10.91 28.44
C ALA A 211 21.15 -11.47 28.87
N LYS A 212 21.75 -10.88 29.90
CA LYS A 212 22.99 -11.40 30.50
C LYS A 212 22.78 -12.75 31.15
N ASP A 213 21.69 -12.93 31.90
CA ASP A 213 21.39 -14.20 32.57
C ASP A 213 21.15 -15.33 31.56
N ALA A 214 20.48 -15.04 30.44
CA ALA A 214 20.31 -16.00 29.36
C ALA A 214 21.65 -16.43 28.74
N LEU A 215 22.54 -15.47 28.44
CA LEU A 215 23.87 -15.78 27.89
C LEU A 215 24.86 -16.27 28.94
N ALA A 216 24.60 -16.08 30.23
CA ALA A 216 25.45 -16.59 31.30
C ALA A 216 25.56 -18.11 31.25
N VAL A 217 24.52 -18.81 30.77
CA VAL A 217 24.54 -20.26 30.52
C VAL A 217 25.68 -20.63 29.55
N PHE A 218 25.82 -19.88 28.46
CA PHE A 218 26.88 -20.09 27.47
C PHE A 218 28.29 -19.73 28.00
N ILE A 219 28.38 -18.68 28.81
CA ILE A 219 29.67 -18.23 29.39
C ILE A 219 30.14 -19.18 30.50
N ASN A 220 29.21 -19.85 31.20
CA ASN A 220 29.51 -20.64 32.38
C ASN A 220 30.50 -21.76 32.07
N GLY A 221 31.60 -21.82 32.84
CA GLY A 221 32.65 -22.82 32.65
C GLY A 221 33.63 -22.55 31.50
N LYS A 222 33.50 -21.41 30.79
CA LYS A 222 34.41 -21.03 29.70
C LYS A 222 35.31 -19.86 30.09
N ILE A 223 36.55 -19.88 29.61
CA ILE A 223 37.47 -18.73 29.69
C ILE A 223 37.46 -18.05 28.32
N LEU A 224 36.67 -16.99 28.20
CA LEU A 224 36.56 -16.23 26.96
C LEU A 224 37.69 -15.21 26.82
N THR A 225 38.17 -15.03 25.59
CA THR A 225 39.06 -13.93 25.21
C THR A 225 38.32 -12.60 25.20
N ALA A 226 39.06 -11.49 25.17
CA ALA A 226 38.48 -10.14 25.09
C ALA A 226 37.50 -10.00 23.90
N ASN A 227 37.90 -10.44 22.69
CA ASN A 227 37.06 -10.34 21.50
C ASN A 227 35.79 -11.22 21.59
N GLN A 228 35.89 -12.43 22.18
CA GLN A 228 34.74 -13.30 22.41
C GLN A 228 33.77 -12.68 23.42
N LEU A 229 34.27 -12.08 24.50
CA LEU A 229 33.44 -11.40 25.49
C LEU A 229 32.76 -10.15 24.91
N GLU A 230 33.47 -9.40 24.08
CA GLU A 230 32.90 -8.25 23.36
C GLU A 230 31.81 -8.68 22.39
N PHE A 231 32.02 -9.77 21.65
CA PHE A 231 31.00 -10.37 20.78
C PHE A 231 29.74 -10.76 21.55
N VAL A 232 29.90 -11.42 22.71
CA VAL A 232 28.77 -11.77 23.58
C VAL A 232 28.06 -10.52 24.11
N ASN A 233 28.79 -9.45 24.46
CA ASN A 233 28.17 -8.19 24.87
C ASN A 233 27.38 -7.53 23.74
N LEU A 234 27.84 -7.60 22.48
CA LEU A 234 27.05 -7.14 21.33
C LEU A 234 25.73 -7.92 21.18
N ILE A 235 25.74 -9.22 21.49
CA ILE A 235 24.50 -10.02 21.52
C ILE A 235 23.56 -9.52 22.61
N VAL A 236 24.08 -9.28 23.83
CA VAL A 236 23.29 -8.70 24.94
C VAL A 236 22.70 -7.36 24.54
N ASP A 237 23.48 -6.49 23.92
CA ASP A 237 23.03 -5.15 23.48
C ASP A 237 21.93 -5.26 22.43
N HIS A 238 22.12 -6.12 21.43
CA HIS A 238 21.11 -6.36 20.40
C HIS A 238 19.80 -6.94 20.97
N LEU A 239 19.89 -7.92 21.88
CA LEU A 239 18.70 -8.46 22.56
C LEU A 239 18.02 -7.40 23.45
N THR A 240 18.80 -6.51 24.07
CA THR A 240 18.25 -5.41 24.88
C THR A 240 17.47 -4.42 24.01
N GLU A 241 17.97 -4.07 22.83
CA GLU A 241 17.33 -3.09 21.94
C GLU A 241 16.21 -3.67 21.09
N HIS A 242 16.44 -4.84 20.50
CA HIS A 242 15.54 -5.46 19.52
C HIS A 242 14.77 -6.64 20.08
N GLY A 243 15.08 -7.15 21.27
CA GLY A 243 14.30 -8.19 21.96
C GLY A 243 14.39 -9.60 21.35
N VAL A 244 14.70 -9.70 20.07
CA VAL A 244 14.84 -10.95 19.31
C VAL A 244 16.10 -10.87 18.45
N MET A 245 16.68 -12.01 18.15
CA MET A 245 17.84 -12.12 17.26
C MET A 245 17.67 -13.35 16.38
N GLU A 246 17.77 -13.17 15.07
CA GLU A 246 17.89 -14.29 14.12
C GLU A 246 19.37 -14.69 13.99
N PRO A 247 19.70 -15.98 13.86
CA PRO A 247 21.09 -16.44 13.73
C PRO A 247 21.89 -15.75 12.61
N ALA A 248 21.23 -15.42 11.50
CA ALA A 248 21.86 -14.72 10.38
C ALA A 248 22.43 -13.35 10.76
N ARG A 249 21.88 -12.69 11.79
CA ARG A 249 22.33 -11.37 12.27
C ARG A 249 23.77 -11.38 12.77
N LEU A 250 24.27 -12.52 13.23
CA LEU A 250 25.65 -12.69 13.71
C LEU A 250 26.71 -12.54 12.59
N TYR A 251 26.28 -12.58 11.32
CA TYR A 251 27.12 -12.42 10.13
C TYR A 251 26.97 -11.04 9.47
N GLU A 252 26.39 -10.07 10.19
CA GLU A 252 26.22 -8.69 9.74
C GLU A 252 26.89 -7.71 10.70
N SER A 253 27.11 -6.47 10.27
CA SER A 253 27.58 -5.41 11.18
C SER A 253 26.53 -5.16 12.28
N PRO A 254 26.92 -4.99 13.56
CA PRO A 254 28.30 -4.73 14.07
C PRO A 254 29.14 -5.97 14.41
N PHE A 255 28.60 -7.20 14.26
CA PHE A 255 29.32 -8.42 14.64
C PHE A 255 30.52 -8.70 13.75
N THR A 256 30.40 -8.40 12.46
CA THR A 256 31.48 -8.56 11.48
C THR A 256 32.66 -7.63 11.71
N ASP A 257 32.47 -6.55 12.47
CA ASP A 257 33.53 -5.57 12.74
C ASP A 257 34.55 -6.14 13.75
N ILE A 258 34.11 -7.04 14.63
CA ILE A 258 34.95 -7.81 15.56
C ILE A 258 35.44 -9.11 14.90
N ALA A 259 34.55 -9.78 14.16
CA ALA A 259 34.81 -11.08 13.55
C ALA A 259 34.43 -11.07 12.07
N PRO A 260 35.37 -10.81 11.14
CA PRO A 260 35.08 -10.68 9.72
C PRO A 260 34.39 -11.89 9.07
N TYR A 261 34.58 -13.09 9.65
CA TYR A 261 33.95 -14.33 9.21
C TYR A 261 32.76 -14.75 10.08
N GLY A 262 32.22 -13.83 10.90
CA GLY A 262 31.16 -14.11 11.86
C GLY A 262 31.64 -14.93 13.07
N PRO A 263 30.74 -15.59 13.80
CA PRO A 263 31.07 -16.35 15.01
C PRO A 263 32.08 -17.48 14.76
N ASP A 264 32.15 -18.03 13.54
CA ASP A 264 33.12 -19.05 13.13
C ASP A 264 34.59 -18.62 13.28
N GLY A 265 34.85 -17.30 13.20
CA GLY A 265 36.19 -16.76 13.40
C GLY A 265 36.61 -16.64 14.86
N LEU A 266 35.66 -16.73 15.80
CA LEU A 266 35.90 -16.51 17.23
C LEU A 266 35.68 -17.76 18.08
N PHE A 267 34.74 -18.62 17.71
CA PHE A 267 34.32 -19.77 18.51
C PHE A 267 34.54 -21.08 17.75
N PRO A 268 34.90 -22.18 18.43
CA PRO A 268 34.88 -23.50 17.80
C PRO A 268 33.43 -23.92 17.48
N ALA A 269 33.24 -24.78 16.47
CA ALA A 269 31.91 -25.17 15.98
C ALA A 269 30.94 -25.63 17.10
N GLY A 270 31.42 -26.41 18.08
CA GLY A 270 30.58 -26.86 19.20
C GLY A 270 30.09 -25.73 20.11
N ASP A 271 30.88 -24.67 20.28
CA ASP A 271 30.46 -23.49 21.05
C ASP A 271 29.44 -22.66 20.25
N ILE A 272 29.55 -22.64 18.92
CA ILE A 272 28.58 -21.96 18.06
C ILE A 272 27.22 -22.65 18.16
N ASP A 273 27.20 -23.97 18.10
CA ASP A 273 25.96 -24.75 18.25
C ASP A 273 25.29 -24.48 19.61
N GLU A 274 26.08 -24.42 20.70
CA GLU A 274 25.58 -24.07 22.03
C GLU A 274 25.04 -22.64 22.10
N LEU A 275 25.75 -21.66 21.50
CA LEU A 275 25.30 -20.28 21.45
C LEU A 275 23.97 -20.15 20.68
N LEU A 276 23.84 -20.84 19.54
CA LEU A 276 22.62 -20.87 18.76
C LEU A 276 21.46 -21.52 19.54
N GLN A 277 21.71 -22.61 20.26
CA GLN A 277 20.70 -23.22 21.14
C GLN A 277 20.23 -22.27 22.24
N VAL A 278 21.12 -21.47 22.83
CA VAL A 278 20.73 -20.46 23.82
C VAL A 278 19.87 -19.38 23.18
N LEU A 279 20.22 -18.90 21.98
CA LEU A 279 19.43 -17.92 21.24
C LEU A 279 18.05 -18.46 20.84
N ASP A 280 17.97 -19.72 20.42
CA ASP A 280 16.71 -20.40 20.13
C ASP A 280 15.86 -20.58 21.40
N GLY A 281 16.49 -20.89 22.54
CA GLY A 281 15.81 -20.93 23.83
C GLY A 281 15.23 -19.58 24.22
N VAL A 282 15.99 -18.50 24.06
CA VAL A 282 15.50 -17.12 24.25
C VAL A 282 14.37 -16.80 23.26
N ARG A 283 14.47 -17.25 22.00
CA ARG A 283 13.38 -17.09 21.03
C ARG A 283 12.11 -17.80 21.48
N ALA A 284 12.24 -19.04 21.96
CA ALA A 284 11.15 -19.91 22.34
C ALA A 284 10.31 -19.38 23.52
N THR A 285 10.91 -18.62 24.45
CA THR A 285 10.17 -18.05 25.60
C THR A 285 9.08 -17.05 25.18
N ALA A 286 9.22 -16.43 24.01
CA ALA A 286 8.27 -15.47 23.47
C ALA A 286 7.40 -16.03 22.33
N SER A 287 7.65 -17.26 21.88
CA SER A 287 6.71 -18.00 21.04
C SER A 287 5.67 -18.69 21.89
N GLU A 288 4.49 -18.94 21.31
CA GLU A 288 3.46 -19.75 21.95
C GLU A 288 4.04 -21.15 22.23
N ALA A 289 3.99 -21.59 23.49
CA ALA A 289 4.30 -22.96 23.83
C ALA A 289 3.21 -23.85 23.21
N ALA A 290 3.62 -24.75 22.32
CA ALA A 290 2.74 -25.76 21.74
C ALA A 290 2.16 -26.70 22.80
#